data_AF-A0A7R8VAC6-F1
#
_entry.id   AF-A0A7R8VAC6-F1
#
_cell.length_a   1.000
_cell.length_b   1.000
_cell.length_c   1.000
_cell.angle_alpha   90.00
_cell.angle_beta   90.00
_cell.angle_gamma   90.00
#
_symmetry.space_group_name_H-M   'P 1'
#
loop_
_entity.id
_entity.type
_entity.pdbx_description
1 polymer ?
#
loop_
_entity_poly.entity_id
_entity_poly.type
_entity_poly.pdbx_seq_one_letter_code
_entity_poly.pdbx_strand_id
1 'polypeptide(L)'
;MTFLGNLFACQVFLLAGRKRKKSATSNYLISTDPTDLSRGGESFVGKLRSNLLGTHFTVYDHGYSHRRGEAKEGWKRNAPRQELSAVAYETNVLGFKGPRKMTVVLPGMTQEHKRVEICPRDDSESLLERWRCKTMDDLIELHNKTPMWNDDTQSYVLNFHGRVTQASVKNFQIVHDSDPEYIVMQFGRVAEDVFTMDYRYPLCAVQAFAIALSSFDSKLACE
;
A
#
# COMPACT_ATOMS: atom_id res chain seq x y z
N MET A 1 8.32 5.86 -9.41
CA MET A 1 7.64 6.78 -8.48
C MET A 1 8.64 7.18 -7.41
N THR A 2 8.68 8.44 -7.02
CA THR A 2 9.52 8.96 -5.95
C THR A 2 8.62 9.61 -4.91
N PHE A 3 8.92 9.40 -3.63
CA PHE A 3 8.24 10.04 -2.52
C PHE A 3 9.15 11.06 -1.87
N LEU A 4 8.70 12.31 -1.86
CA LEU A 4 9.35 13.44 -1.22
C LEU A 4 8.50 13.85 -0.01
N GLY A 5 9.11 13.91 1.17
CA GLY A 5 8.51 14.48 2.36
C GLY A 5 8.69 16.00 2.39
N ASN A 6 7.72 16.72 2.96
CA ASN A 6 7.86 18.14 3.24
C ASN A 6 8.15 18.33 4.72
N LEU A 7 9.39 18.69 5.05
CA LEU A 7 9.81 19.10 6.40
C LEU A 7 10.29 20.55 6.30
N PHE A 8 9.73 21.46 7.12
CA PHE A 8 10.15 22.87 7.16
C PHE A 8 10.23 23.57 5.78
N ALA A 9 9.27 23.30 4.88
CA ALA A 9 9.21 23.83 3.52
C ALA A 9 10.36 23.42 2.57
N CYS A 10 11.18 22.43 2.94
CA CYS A 10 12.09 21.76 2.01
C CYS A 10 11.57 20.37 1.63
N GLN A 11 11.77 20.01 0.36
CA GLN A 11 11.50 18.66 -0.12
C GLN A 11 12.67 17.75 0.25
N VAL A 12 12.40 16.71 1.02
CA VAL A 12 13.37 15.70 1.42
C VAL A 12 13.01 14.40 0.72
N PHE A 13 13.96 13.80 0.02
CA PHE A 13 13.75 12.48 -0.56
C PHE A 13 13.56 11.43 0.55
N LEU A 14 12.53 10.59 0.41
CA LEU A 14 12.25 9.50 1.34
C LEU A 14 12.41 8.13 0.69
N LEU A 15 11.68 7.87 -0.41
CA LEU A 15 11.61 6.56 -1.03
C LEU A 15 11.52 6.65 -2.55
N ALA A 16 12.09 5.67 -3.25
CA ALA A 16 11.90 5.43 -4.66
C ALA A 16 11.30 4.04 -4.88
N GLY A 17 10.38 3.95 -5.83
CA GLY A 17 9.66 2.73 -6.17
C GLY A 17 9.67 2.48 -7.68
N ARG A 18 10.05 1.27 -8.10
CA ARG A 18 10.09 0.90 -9.52
C ARG A 18 9.57 -0.50 -9.78
N LYS A 19 8.65 -0.63 -10.74
CA LYS A 19 8.17 -1.92 -11.25
C LYS A 19 9.32 -2.64 -11.96
N ARG A 20 9.53 -3.91 -11.61
CA ARG A 20 10.50 -4.78 -12.26
C ARG A 20 9.98 -5.22 -13.62
N LYS A 21 10.86 -5.19 -14.62
CA LYS A 21 10.61 -5.84 -15.92
C LYS A 21 10.73 -7.36 -15.75
N LYS A 22 10.07 -8.14 -16.61
CA LYS A 22 10.16 -9.62 -16.64
C LYS A 22 9.69 -10.31 -15.34
N SER A 23 8.60 -9.83 -14.73
CA SER A 23 7.93 -10.53 -13.62
C SER A 23 6.56 -11.01 -14.07
N ALA A 24 6.18 -12.23 -13.70
CA ALA A 24 4.88 -12.81 -14.05
C ALA A 24 3.70 -12.08 -13.39
N THR A 25 3.96 -11.44 -12.24
CA THR A 25 3.01 -10.54 -11.56
C THR A 25 3.68 -9.19 -11.32
N SER A 26 2.89 -8.17 -11.00
CA SER A 26 3.45 -6.86 -10.67
C SER A 26 4.30 -6.93 -9.42
N ASN A 27 5.51 -6.39 -9.54
CA ASN A 27 6.54 -6.47 -8.52
C ASN A 27 7.32 -5.17 -8.51
N TYR A 28 7.16 -4.38 -7.45
CA TYR A 28 7.87 -3.12 -7.26
C TYR A 28 8.94 -3.32 -6.18
N LEU A 29 10.15 -2.82 -6.46
CA LEU A 29 11.18 -2.64 -5.43
C LEU A 29 11.06 -1.23 -4.86
N ILE A 30 11.22 -1.12 -3.55
CA ILE A 30 11.18 0.13 -2.80
C ILE A 30 12.57 0.33 -2.16
N SER A 31 13.15 1.50 -2.38
CA SER A 31 14.51 1.85 -1.96
C SER A 31 14.56 3.23 -1.31
N THR A 32 15.49 3.43 -0.38
CA THR A 32 15.86 4.75 0.19
C THR A 32 16.98 5.43 -0.59
N ASP A 33 17.33 4.92 -1.77
CA ASP A 33 18.23 5.56 -2.72
C ASP A 33 17.54 5.64 -4.08
N PRO A 34 17.36 6.86 -4.65
CA PRO A 34 16.70 7.02 -5.95
C PRO A 34 17.54 6.48 -7.11
N THR A 35 18.85 6.31 -6.92
CA THR A 35 19.81 5.85 -7.92
C THR A 35 20.04 4.34 -7.86
N ASP A 36 19.88 3.73 -6.68
CA ASP A 36 19.95 2.27 -6.50
C ASP A 36 18.58 1.65 -6.19
N LEU A 37 17.97 1.08 -7.23
CA LEU A 37 16.73 0.30 -7.17
C LEU A 37 16.98 -1.20 -7.38
N SER A 38 18.15 -1.68 -6.97
CA SER A 38 18.49 -3.10 -7.03
C SER A 38 17.89 -3.86 -5.85
N ARG A 39 17.59 -5.14 -6.05
CA ARG A 39 17.15 -5.99 -4.94
C ARG A 39 18.28 -6.14 -3.92
N GLY A 40 19.52 -6.24 -4.42
CA GLY A 40 20.80 -6.50 -3.74
C GLY A 40 21.35 -5.34 -2.92
N GLY A 41 20.95 -4.12 -3.26
CA GLY A 41 21.46 -2.90 -2.68
C GLY A 41 21.17 -2.78 -1.20
N GLU A 42 22.04 -2.05 -0.51
CA GLU A 42 21.89 -1.73 0.93
C GLU A 42 20.69 -0.81 1.17
N SER A 43 20.29 -0.04 0.15
CA SER A 43 19.16 0.88 0.19
C SER A 43 17.80 0.21 -0.03
N PHE A 44 17.75 -1.11 -0.29
CA PHE A 44 16.49 -1.84 -0.47
C PHE A 44 15.74 -2.01 0.85
N VAL A 45 14.55 -1.42 0.96
CA VAL A 45 13.76 -1.44 2.21
C VAL A 45 12.47 -2.24 2.11
N GLY A 46 11.96 -2.52 0.91
CA GLY A 46 10.72 -3.27 0.77
C GLY A 46 10.31 -3.60 -0.65
N LYS A 47 9.24 -4.39 -0.77
CA LYS A 47 8.73 -4.90 -2.03
C LYS A 47 7.22 -5.02 -2.02
N LEU A 48 6.56 -4.42 -3.02
CA LEU A 48 5.14 -4.62 -3.28
C LEU A 48 4.99 -5.73 -4.35
N ARG A 49 4.17 -6.74 -4.09
CA ARG A 49 3.89 -7.83 -5.03
C ARG A 49 2.39 -8.01 -5.20
N SER A 50 1.92 -8.11 -6.45
CA SER A 50 0.54 -8.45 -6.76
C SER A 50 0.33 -9.96 -6.92
N ASN A 51 -0.93 -10.39 -6.79
CA ASN A 51 -1.43 -11.62 -7.38
C ASN A 51 -1.51 -11.49 -8.93
N LEU A 52 -1.89 -12.57 -9.61
CA LEU A 52 -1.94 -12.62 -11.07
C LEU A 52 -2.98 -11.64 -11.67
N LEU A 53 -4.11 -11.42 -10.99
CA LEU A 53 -5.19 -10.55 -11.46
C LEU A 53 -4.94 -9.06 -11.18
N GLY A 54 -3.95 -8.73 -10.36
CA GLY A 54 -3.71 -7.36 -9.90
C GLY A 54 -4.78 -6.85 -8.92
N THR A 55 -5.48 -7.75 -8.24
CA THR A 55 -6.57 -7.42 -7.30
C THR A 55 -6.12 -7.48 -5.85
N HIS A 56 -5.07 -8.24 -5.57
CA HIS A 56 -4.50 -8.37 -4.22
C HIS A 56 -3.02 -8.07 -4.28
N PHE A 57 -2.54 -7.30 -3.30
CA PHE A 57 -1.15 -6.92 -3.18
C PHE A 57 -0.66 -7.17 -1.75
N THR A 58 0.60 -7.57 -1.63
CA THR A 58 1.28 -7.74 -0.35
C THR A 58 2.58 -6.94 -0.36
N VAL A 59 2.81 -6.22 0.73
CA VAL A 59 4.01 -5.42 0.97
C VAL A 59 4.90 -6.20 1.92
N TYR A 60 6.13 -6.44 1.49
CA TYR A 60 7.17 -7.08 2.28
C TYR A 60 8.25 -6.07 2.65
N ASP A 61 8.89 -6.29 3.79
CA ASP A 61 10.13 -5.61 4.14
C ASP A 61 11.34 -6.15 3.33
N HIS A 62 12.54 -5.87 3.84
CA HIS A 62 13.79 -6.29 3.25
C HIS A 62 14.28 -7.67 3.67
N GLY A 63 13.53 -8.47 4.44
CA GLY A 63 13.97 -9.80 4.87
C GLY A 63 14.04 -10.86 3.75
N TYR A 64 14.41 -12.09 4.10
CA TYR A 64 14.46 -13.22 3.17
C TYR A 64 13.13 -14.00 3.12
N SER A 65 12.82 -14.64 1.99
CA SER A 65 11.61 -15.47 1.86
C SER A 65 11.88 -16.93 2.22
N HIS A 66 11.12 -17.52 3.16
CA HIS A 66 11.18 -18.95 3.49
C HIS A 66 10.95 -19.86 2.27
N ARG A 67 10.00 -19.50 1.39
CA ARG A 67 9.58 -20.36 0.26
C ARG A 67 10.59 -20.56 -0.86
N ARG A 68 11.58 -19.68 -1.00
CA ARG A 68 12.50 -19.69 -2.16
C ARG A 68 13.87 -20.29 -1.86
N GLY A 69 14.08 -20.84 -0.66
CA GLY A 69 15.42 -21.26 -0.26
C GLY A 69 16.43 -20.10 -0.28
N GLU A 70 15.95 -18.85 -0.27
CA GLU A 70 16.77 -17.62 -0.33
C GLU A 70 17.69 -17.48 0.90
N ALA A 71 17.49 -18.30 1.93
CA ALA A 71 18.43 -18.45 3.04
C ALA A 71 19.78 -19.05 2.64
N LYS A 72 19.91 -19.66 1.43
CA LYS A 72 21.12 -20.37 0.99
C LYS A 72 22.01 -19.61 -0.01
N GLU A 73 21.55 -18.50 -0.58
CA GLU A 73 22.34 -17.73 -1.57
C GLU A 73 22.94 -16.45 -0.97
N GLY A 74 23.97 -16.58 -0.13
CA GLY A 74 24.98 -15.53 0.15
C GLY A 74 24.48 -14.12 0.53
N TRP A 75 23.19 -13.96 0.82
CA TRP A 75 22.57 -12.67 0.99
C TRP A 75 22.80 -12.23 2.43
N LYS A 76 23.32 -11.01 2.64
CA LYS A 76 23.55 -10.37 3.96
C LYS A 76 22.28 -10.16 4.84
N ARG A 77 21.18 -10.89 4.62
CA ARG A 77 19.90 -10.70 5.31
C ARG A 77 19.74 -11.75 6.39
N ASN A 78 19.70 -11.30 7.64
CA ASN A 78 19.73 -12.17 8.81
C ASN A 78 18.34 -12.55 9.34
N ALA A 79 17.26 -11.96 8.81
CA ALA A 79 15.90 -12.13 9.33
C ALA A 79 14.88 -12.52 8.25
N PRO A 80 13.89 -13.36 8.59
CA PRO A 80 12.79 -13.69 7.69
C PRO A 80 11.98 -12.43 7.38
N ARG A 81 11.45 -12.36 6.16
CA ARG A 81 10.67 -11.20 5.72
C ARG A 81 9.37 -11.06 6.50
N GLN A 82 9.05 -9.83 6.85
CA GLN A 82 7.75 -9.44 7.39
C GLN A 82 6.76 -9.07 6.28
N GLU A 83 5.46 -9.28 6.53
CA GLU A 83 4.38 -8.65 5.76
C GLU A 83 3.98 -7.33 6.45
N LEU A 84 4.27 -6.21 5.78
CA LEU A 84 4.05 -4.87 6.33
C LEU A 84 2.61 -4.39 6.10
N SER A 85 2.01 -4.75 4.98
CA SER A 85 0.60 -4.46 4.68
C SER A 85 0.11 -5.33 3.53
N ALA A 86 -1.19 -5.45 3.41
CA ALA A 86 -1.84 -6.00 2.23
C ALA A 86 -2.93 -5.06 1.73
N VAL A 87 -3.20 -5.11 0.43
CA VAL A 87 -4.26 -4.34 -0.23
C VAL A 87 -5.10 -5.28 -1.06
N ALA A 88 -6.42 -5.25 -0.86
CA ALA A 88 -7.38 -5.98 -1.66
C ALA A 88 -8.31 -4.99 -2.37
N TYR A 89 -8.50 -5.19 -3.67
CA TYR A 89 -9.45 -4.47 -4.50
C TYR A 89 -10.58 -5.41 -4.88
N GLU A 90 -11.81 -5.00 -4.61
CA GLU A 90 -12.99 -5.77 -5.01
C GLU A 90 -13.12 -5.77 -6.53
N THR A 91 -13.36 -6.95 -7.10
CA THR A 91 -13.58 -7.13 -8.54
C THR A 91 -15.04 -6.88 -8.87
N ASN A 92 -15.29 -6.00 -9.84
CA ASN A 92 -16.63 -5.70 -10.31
C ASN A 92 -17.12 -6.78 -11.30
N VAL A 93 -17.41 -7.99 -10.82
CA VAL A 93 -17.78 -9.13 -11.68
C VAL A 93 -19.20 -9.01 -12.25
N LEU A 94 -20.05 -8.12 -11.71
CA LEU A 94 -21.49 -8.05 -12.03
C LEU A 94 -21.96 -6.68 -12.56
N GLY A 95 -21.05 -5.82 -13.03
CA GLY A 95 -21.45 -4.54 -13.64
C GLY A 95 -22.07 -3.51 -12.70
N PHE A 96 -21.94 -3.69 -11.38
CA PHE A 96 -22.34 -2.68 -10.40
C PHE A 96 -21.50 -1.42 -10.59
N LYS A 97 -22.17 -0.33 -11.01
CA LYS A 97 -21.58 0.99 -11.14
C LYS A 97 -21.44 1.60 -9.74
N GLY A 98 -20.22 1.61 -9.22
CA GLY A 98 -19.90 2.23 -7.93
C GLY A 98 -18.39 2.45 -7.74
N PRO A 99 -17.98 3.31 -6.80
CA PRO A 99 -16.58 3.46 -6.42
C PRO A 99 -15.98 2.10 -6.04
N ARG A 100 -14.79 1.78 -6.57
CA ARG A 100 -14.12 0.52 -6.27
C ARG A 100 -13.81 0.43 -4.78
N LYS A 101 -14.23 -0.66 -4.14
CA LYS A 101 -13.89 -0.94 -2.75
C LYS A 101 -12.44 -1.42 -2.65
N MET A 102 -11.73 -0.81 -1.72
CA MET A 102 -10.33 -1.05 -1.41
C MET A 102 -10.22 -1.30 0.09
N THR A 103 -9.71 -2.48 0.43
CA THR A 103 -9.38 -2.85 1.81
C THR A 103 -7.88 -2.85 1.98
N VAL A 104 -7.40 -2.26 3.07
CA VAL A 104 -6.01 -2.27 3.49
C VAL A 104 -5.93 -3.03 4.81
N VAL A 105 -5.09 -4.05 4.86
CA VAL A 105 -4.84 -4.85 6.06
C VAL A 105 -3.44 -4.54 6.56
N LEU A 106 -3.32 -4.16 7.82
CA LEU A 106 -2.05 -3.88 8.50
C LEU A 106 -1.84 -4.85 9.65
N PRO A 107 -0.59 -5.17 10.02
CA PRO A 107 -0.31 -5.70 11.33
C PRO A 107 -0.73 -4.68 12.41
N GLY A 108 -1.25 -5.20 13.51
CA GLY A 108 -1.73 -4.48 14.67
C GLY A 108 -0.60 -3.76 15.41
N MET A 109 -0.99 -3.05 16.46
CA MET A 109 -0.09 -2.24 17.26
C MET A 109 -0.15 -2.72 18.72
N THR A 110 1.02 -2.93 19.30
CA THR A 110 1.22 -3.20 20.73
C THR A 110 0.83 -1.98 21.59
N GLN A 111 0.77 -2.17 22.91
CA GLN A 111 0.48 -1.09 23.87
C GLN A 111 1.54 0.02 23.82
N GLU A 112 2.78 -0.30 23.43
CA GLU A 112 3.87 0.65 23.25
C GLU A 112 3.86 1.33 21.87
N HIS A 113 2.75 1.21 21.13
CA HIS A 113 2.59 1.75 19.77
C HIS A 113 3.65 1.23 18.77
N LYS A 114 4.16 0.01 19.00
CA LYS A 114 5.01 -0.71 18.05
C LYS A 114 4.19 -1.70 17.25
N ARG A 115 4.56 -1.90 15.99
CA ARG A 115 3.90 -2.86 15.11
C ARG A 115 4.13 -4.30 15.60
N VAL A 116 3.09 -5.11 15.59
CA VAL A 116 3.22 -6.57 15.76
C VAL A 116 3.90 -7.15 14.53
N GLU A 117 4.97 -7.92 14.72
CA GLU A 117 5.70 -8.54 13.63
C GLU A 117 4.92 -9.73 13.05
N ILE A 118 4.69 -9.72 11.74
CA ILE A 118 4.04 -10.83 11.03
C ILE A 118 5.03 -11.38 10.01
N CYS A 119 5.60 -12.55 10.32
CA CYS A 119 6.59 -13.27 9.51
C CYS A 119 6.02 -14.62 9.02
N PRO A 120 5.20 -14.64 7.96
CA PRO A 120 4.51 -15.87 7.55
C PRO A 120 5.48 -16.98 7.13
N ARG A 121 5.33 -18.16 7.72
CA ARG A 121 6.07 -19.37 7.36
C ARG A 121 5.44 -20.07 6.15
N ASP A 122 4.11 -20.03 6.06
CA ASP A 122 3.32 -20.56 4.94
C ASP A 122 2.25 -19.56 4.46
N ASP A 123 1.27 -20.01 3.68
CA ASP A 123 0.18 -19.14 3.15
C ASP A 123 -0.89 -18.81 4.20
N SER A 124 -1.12 -19.70 5.17
CA SER A 124 -2.18 -19.56 6.18
C SER A 124 -1.90 -18.42 7.16
N GLU A 125 -0.63 -18.13 7.41
CA GLU A 125 -0.18 -17.05 8.30
C GLU A 125 -0.12 -15.67 7.61
N SER A 126 -0.36 -15.60 6.29
CA SER A 126 -0.27 -14.33 5.55
C SER A 126 -1.37 -13.34 5.95
N LEU A 127 -1.11 -12.03 5.82
CA LEU A 127 -2.09 -10.98 6.11
C LEU A 127 -3.40 -11.19 5.35
N LEU A 128 -3.29 -11.55 4.07
CA LEU A 128 -4.44 -11.77 3.20
C LEU A 128 -5.26 -12.98 3.63
N GLU A 129 -4.61 -14.09 3.98
CA GLU A 129 -5.34 -15.30 4.36
C GLU A 129 -5.99 -15.16 5.73
N ARG A 130 -5.27 -14.58 6.71
CA ARG A 130 -5.85 -14.24 8.03
C ARG A 130 -7.05 -13.32 7.90
N TRP A 131 -6.99 -12.30 7.04
CA TRP A 131 -8.12 -11.41 6.75
C TRP A 131 -9.30 -12.16 6.11
N ARG A 132 -9.04 -13.05 5.14
CA ARG A 132 -10.09 -13.85 4.47
C ARG A 132 -10.77 -14.82 5.43
N CYS A 133 -10.00 -15.44 6.33
CA CYS A 133 -10.50 -16.34 7.37
C CYS A 133 -11.06 -15.61 8.59
N LYS A 134 -11.02 -14.26 8.62
CA LYS A 134 -11.46 -13.41 9.74
C LYS A 134 -10.72 -13.68 11.06
N THR A 135 -9.47 -14.14 10.98
CA THR A 135 -8.55 -14.24 12.11
C THR A 135 -7.85 -12.90 12.33
N MET A 136 -8.58 -11.96 12.93
CA MET A 136 -8.19 -10.54 13.01
C MET A 136 -7.38 -10.18 14.27
N ASP A 137 -7.02 -11.15 15.10
CA ASP A 137 -6.15 -10.92 16.26
C ASP A 137 -4.83 -10.28 15.79
N ASP A 138 -4.46 -9.14 16.35
CA ASP A 138 -3.30 -8.35 15.91
C ASP A 138 -3.35 -7.87 14.45
N LEU A 139 -4.52 -7.68 13.85
CA LEU A 139 -4.69 -7.05 12.55
C LEU A 139 -5.52 -5.76 12.66
N ILE A 140 -5.26 -4.83 11.75
CA ILE A 140 -6.08 -3.63 11.55
C ILE A 140 -6.62 -3.67 10.12
N GLU A 141 -7.94 -3.63 9.98
CA GLU A 141 -8.64 -3.52 8.71
C GLU A 141 -9.04 -2.07 8.48
N LEU A 142 -8.67 -1.52 7.32
CA LEU A 142 -8.99 -0.17 6.90
C LEU A 142 -9.65 -0.22 5.52
N HIS A 143 -10.47 0.78 5.21
CA HIS A 143 -11.19 0.86 3.94
C HIS A 143 -11.04 2.23 3.29
N ASN A 144 -11.23 2.29 1.98
CA ASN A 144 -11.37 3.59 1.33
C ASN A 144 -12.65 4.27 1.82
N LYS A 145 -12.55 5.56 2.17
CA LYS A 145 -13.72 6.37 2.54
C LYS A 145 -14.68 6.41 1.35
N THR A 146 -15.95 6.11 1.61
CA THR A 146 -17.00 6.22 0.60
C THR A 146 -17.21 7.70 0.26
N PRO A 147 -17.14 8.09 -1.02
CA PRO A 147 -17.45 9.45 -1.44
C PRO A 147 -18.85 9.87 -1.03
N MET A 148 -19.03 11.14 -0.66
CA MET A 148 -20.34 11.71 -0.40
C MET A 148 -20.92 12.30 -1.68
N TRP A 149 -22.24 12.18 -1.84
CA TRP A 149 -22.94 12.86 -2.92
C TRP A 149 -22.88 14.38 -2.69
N ASN A 150 -22.55 15.13 -3.73
CA ASN A 150 -22.59 16.59 -3.73
C ASN A 150 -23.66 17.04 -4.73
N ASP A 151 -24.70 17.71 -4.22
CA ASP A 151 -25.83 18.19 -5.03
C ASP A 151 -25.44 19.33 -5.97
N ASP A 152 -24.49 20.19 -5.60
CA ASP A 152 -24.07 21.32 -6.43
C ASP A 152 -23.33 20.85 -7.69
N THR A 153 -22.48 19.81 -7.55
CA THR A 153 -21.70 19.26 -8.67
C THR A 153 -22.34 18.01 -9.30
N GLN A 154 -23.45 17.52 -8.74
CA GLN A 154 -24.15 16.29 -9.16
C GLN A 154 -23.20 15.09 -9.28
N SER A 155 -22.30 14.93 -8.30
CA SER A 155 -21.24 13.92 -8.35
C SER A 155 -20.82 13.43 -6.96
N TYR A 156 -20.29 12.22 -6.89
CA TYR A 156 -19.64 11.67 -5.70
C TYR A 156 -18.25 12.29 -5.49
N VAL A 157 -18.04 12.97 -4.35
CA VAL A 157 -16.80 13.68 -4.03
C VAL A 157 -16.24 13.28 -2.66
N LEU A 158 -14.93 13.40 -2.52
CA LEU A 158 -14.23 13.35 -1.23
C LEU A 158 -13.64 14.74 -0.96
N ASN A 159 -13.69 15.17 0.31
CA ASN A 159 -13.10 16.44 0.71
C ASN A 159 -11.62 16.25 1.03
N PHE A 160 -10.75 16.71 0.12
CA PHE A 160 -9.30 16.64 0.29
C PHE A 160 -8.70 17.93 0.90
N HIS A 161 -9.52 18.88 1.34
CA HIS A 161 -9.10 20.17 1.93
C HIS A 161 -8.06 20.92 1.07
N GLY A 162 -8.26 20.91 -0.25
CA GLY A 162 -7.36 21.56 -1.22
C GLY A 162 -6.03 20.82 -1.48
N ARG A 163 -5.78 19.68 -0.84
CA ARG A 163 -4.57 18.86 -1.08
C ARG A 163 -4.58 18.18 -2.45
N VAL A 164 -5.77 17.87 -2.96
CA VAL A 164 -5.98 17.21 -4.26
C VAL A 164 -6.77 18.16 -5.15
N THR A 165 -6.23 18.45 -6.33
CA THR A 165 -6.76 19.50 -7.22
C THR A 165 -7.14 18.97 -8.60
N GLN A 166 -6.79 17.73 -8.94
CA GLN A 166 -7.14 17.11 -10.21
C GLN A 166 -7.94 15.82 -10.03
N ALA A 167 -8.95 15.63 -10.88
CA ALA A 167 -9.73 14.40 -10.91
C ALA A 167 -8.86 13.20 -11.34
N SER A 168 -9.01 12.08 -10.62
CA SER A 168 -8.35 10.81 -10.95
C SER A 168 -9.06 9.66 -10.25
N VAL A 169 -9.14 8.50 -10.90
CA VAL A 169 -9.56 7.23 -10.26
C VAL A 169 -8.58 6.77 -9.16
N LYS A 170 -7.42 7.42 -9.05
CA LYS A 170 -6.41 7.17 -8.00
C LYS A 170 -6.58 8.08 -6.78
N ASN A 171 -7.55 8.98 -6.77
CA ASN A 171 -7.81 9.81 -5.60
C ASN A 171 -8.60 9.00 -4.57
N PHE A 172 -8.05 8.84 -3.37
CA PHE A 172 -8.70 8.12 -2.28
C PHE A 172 -8.26 8.62 -0.91
N GLN A 173 -9.12 8.38 0.08
CA GLN A 173 -8.82 8.46 1.51
C GLN A 173 -8.98 7.07 2.10
N ILE A 174 -8.13 6.69 3.05
CA ILE A 174 -8.23 5.44 3.82
C ILE A 174 -8.59 5.79 5.26
N VAL A 175 -9.57 5.08 5.81
CA VAL A 175 -10.13 5.29 7.15
C VAL A 175 -10.32 3.95 7.85
N HIS A 176 -10.51 4.00 9.17
CA HIS A 176 -11.05 2.88 9.92
C HIS A 176 -12.57 3.06 10.04
N ASP A 177 -13.35 1.99 9.94
CA ASP A 177 -14.82 2.10 9.91
C ASP A 177 -15.42 2.63 11.23
N SER A 178 -14.71 2.45 12.35
CA SER A 178 -15.14 3.01 13.64
C SER A 178 -14.92 4.53 13.76
N ASP A 179 -14.07 5.12 12.91
CA ASP A 179 -13.81 6.57 12.90
C ASP A 179 -13.50 7.06 11.46
N PRO A 180 -14.56 7.29 10.65
CA PRO A 180 -14.40 7.75 9.27
C PRO A 180 -13.84 9.17 9.12
N GLU A 181 -13.76 9.95 10.21
CA GLU A 181 -13.21 11.31 10.20
C GLU A 181 -11.70 11.29 10.44
N TYR A 182 -11.17 10.24 11.07
CA TYR A 182 -9.74 9.99 11.11
C TYR A 182 -9.22 9.46 9.77
N ILE A 183 -8.77 10.39 8.92
CA ILE A 183 -8.12 10.05 7.65
C ILE A 183 -6.72 9.49 7.92
N VAL A 184 -6.59 8.15 7.89
CA VAL A 184 -5.32 7.44 8.10
C VAL A 184 -4.35 7.70 6.96
N MET A 185 -4.86 7.76 5.73
CA MET A 185 -4.07 8.10 4.54
C MET A 185 -4.92 8.87 3.55
N GLN A 186 -4.33 9.84 2.87
CA GLN A 186 -4.95 10.55 1.77
C GLN A 186 -3.97 10.59 0.59
N PHE A 187 -4.46 10.21 -0.58
CA PHE A 187 -3.67 10.20 -1.80
C PHE A 187 -4.46 10.80 -2.96
N GLY A 188 -3.83 11.64 -3.76
CA GLY A 188 -4.49 12.15 -4.96
C GLY A 188 -3.63 13.06 -5.82
N ARG A 189 -4.12 13.32 -7.03
CA ARG A 189 -3.40 14.01 -8.09
C ARG A 189 -3.45 15.53 -7.92
N VAL A 190 -2.32 16.18 -8.16
CA VAL A 190 -2.21 17.65 -8.19
C VAL A 190 -1.67 18.19 -9.51
N ALA A 191 -0.87 17.40 -10.24
CA ALA A 191 -0.42 17.71 -11.59
C ALA A 191 -0.26 16.44 -12.44
N GLU A 192 0.22 16.58 -13.67
CA GLU A 192 0.66 15.43 -14.46
C GLU A 192 1.80 14.71 -13.75
N ASP A 193 1.62 13.41 -13.50
CA ASP A 193 2.55 12.55 -12.76
C ASP A 193 2.96 13.02 -11.35
N VAL A 194 2.28 14.02 -10.78
CA VAL A 194 2.50 14.52 -9.41
C VAL A 194 1.27 14.30 -8.55
N PHE A 195 1.50 13.69 -7.40
CA PHE A 195 0.48 13.32 -6.43
C PHE A 195 0.90 13.75 -5.03
N THR A 196 -0.06 14.15 -4.21
CA THR A 196 0.14 14.33 -2.77
C THR A 196 -0.16 13.03 -2.04
N MET A 197 0.63 12.72 -1.02
CA MET A 197 0.42 11.58 -0.14
C MET A 197 0.63 12.00 1.31
N ASP A 198 -0.46 11.99 2.07
CA ASP A 198 -0.48 12.29 3.50
C ASP A 198 -0.83 11.00 4.25
N TYR A 199 -0.14 10.71 5.35
CA TYR A 199 -0.42 9.54 6.17
C TYR A 199 -0.27 9.85 7.66
N ARG A 200 -1.00 9.10 8.48
CA ARG A 200 -1.02 9.20 9.94
C ARG A 200 -0.85 7.81 10.56
N TYR A 201 -0.69 7.77 11.88
CA TYR A 201 -0.72 6.52 12.63
C TYR A 201 -1.96 5.69 12.24
N PRO A 202 -1.84 4.36 12.08
CA PRO A 202 -0.69 3.50 12.38
C PRO A 202 0.26 3.25 11.18
N LEU A 203 0.15 4.01 10.09
CA LEU A 203 1.00 3.81 8.92
C LEU A 203 2.41 4.37 9.10
N CYS A 204 3.38 3.71 8.46
CA CYS A 204 4.70 4.29 8.16
C CYS A 204 4.82 4.64 6.67
N ALA A 205 5.87 5.40 6.32
CA ALA A 205 6.12 5.84 4.95
C ALA A 205 6.18 4.69 3.93
N VAL A 206 6.81 3.56 4.28
CA VAL A 206 6.93 2.39 3.39
C VAL A 206 5.55 1.80 3.08
N GLN A 207 4.68 1.67 4.09
CA GLN A 207 3.33 1.15 3.90
C GLN A 207 2.49 2.11 3.06
N ALA A 208 2.46 3.40 3.42
CA ALA A 208 1.70 4.41 2.69
C ALA A 208 2.15 4.48 1.21
N PHE A 209 3.47 4.50 0.98
CA PHE A 209 4.03 4.53 -0.36
C PHE A 209 3.68 3.27 -1.17
N ALA A 210 3.73 2.09 -0.55
CA ALA A 210 3.36 0.84 -1.21
C ALA A 210 1.85 0.75 -1.52
N ILE A 211 0.99 1.27 -0.64
CA ILE A 211 -0.45 1.40 -0.87
C ILE A 211 -0.72 2.37 -2.04
N ALA A 212 0.01 3.48 -2.13
CA ALA A 212 -0.10 4.37 -3.28
C ALA A 212 0.35 3.68 -4.57
N LEU A 213 1.48 2.95 -4.56
CA LEU A 213 2.00 2.20 -5.70
C LEU A 213 1.01 1.16 -6.25
N SER A 214 0.24 0.47 -5.40
CA SER A 214 -0.77 -0.51 -5.86
C SER A 214 -1.94 0.14 -6.62
N SER A 215 -2.18 1.43 -6.41
CA SER A 215 -3.18 2.20 -7.18
C SER A 215 -2.75 2.50 -8.62
N PHE A 216 -1.45 2.53 -8.90
CA PHE A 216 -0.91 2.76 -10.25
C PHE A 216 -0.96 1.52 -11.14
N ASP A 217 -1.08 0.34 -10.54
CA ASP A 217 -1.02 -0.90 -11.29
C ASP A 217 -2.34 -1.18 -12.03
N SER A 218 -2.21 -1.60 -13.29
CA SER A 218 -3.31 -2.03 -14.15
C SER A 218 -3.95 -3.29 -13.56
N LYS A 219 -5.27 -3.25 -13.35
CA LYS A 219 -6.03 -4.33 -12.73
C LYS A 219 -6.85 -5.02 -13.82
N LEU A 220 -6.38 -6.19 -14.29
CA LEU A 220 -6.97 -6.90 -15.42
C LEU A 220 -8.45 -7.30 -15.19
N ALA A 221 -8.90 -7.37 -13.94
CA ALA A 221 -10.26 -7.77 -13.55
C ALA A 221 -11.09 -6.62 -12.97
N CYS A 222 -10.63 -5.36 -13.09
CA CYS A 222 -11.37 -4.21 -12.58
C CYS A 222 -11.71 -3.18 -13.67
N GLU A 223 -11.38 -3.45 -14.94
CA GLU A 223 -11.81 -2.64 -16.09
C GLU A 223 -13.33 -2.70 -16.30
#